data_AF-A0A852RSB1-F1
#
_entry.id   AF-A0A852RSB1-F1
#
_cell.length_a   1.000
_cell.length_b   1.000
_cell.length_c   1.000
_cell.angle_alpha   90.00
_cell.angle_beta   90.00
_cell.angle_gamma   90.00
#
_symmetry.space_group_name_H-M   'P 1'
#
loop_
_entity.id
_entity.type
_entity.pdbx_description
1 polymer ?
#
loop_
_entity_poly.entity_id
_entity_poly.type
_entity_poly.pdbx_seq_one_letter_code
_entity_poly.pdbx_strand_id
1 'polypeptide(L)'
;MASYDDLDSLIVALKIARISAWMKSEGWIGHASYGWFRLRVAGTTGYQEEVTGTDSNGEGGGKYSISNVDEDHIHDYIDAFNDIRSAVDEHLSPWRTLPDPEVIQKWIEPMRLAISEIAISAVDKDGGPTGGGEVVGAIELAMTAAKEWAGHTAAAFKLNFLSQLSTAVGGQYALCLCLGGHLEAQKGIWTEARQAVADIVVETTKAYDAVTYDSGLSWGLVFKVLGYAAAGAAIFATGGAVIPVAVAGLGVTVASDAYEAVKTETAAPSVSYDSVRDAMPGYFTKLNGDIVKEERAIQTNLNHNLNIVLNNKSTFDLSRPALLDVDDDSDLSSDNIFYRDQEVRDMCSTYLPAVAGHLFKASQHVSDSYVGSIFSDFNRGPGIGIDSNGPMEEWDNIWLITRDLLEDLGEETKASATTLDLAMSDIGKQDTGALDALEKHAKASKEIGKGDHFPLFWGDHRDPDA
;
A
#
# COMPACT_ATOMS: atom_id res chain seq x y z
N MET A 1 12.56 -2.60 23.65
CA MET A 1 13.07 -2.24 22.30
C MET A 1 12.93 -0.75 22.15
N ALA A 2 13.85 -0.09 21.46
CA ALA A 2 13.65 1.30 21.08
C ALA A 2 12.61 1.38 19.96
N SER A 3 11.76 2.40 19.99
CA SER A 3 10.75 2.65 18.96
C SER A 3 11.17 3.83 18.08
N TYR A 4 10.71 3.84 16.83
CA TYR A 4 10.79 5.01 15.96
C TYR A 4 10.02 6.20 16.54
N ASP A 5 8.96 5.96 17.32
CA ASP A 5 8.20 7.05 17.96
C ASP A 5 9.05 7.83 18.98
N ASP A 6 10.14 7.21 19.47
CA ASP A 6 11.11 7.84 20.37
C ASP A 6 12.30 8.47 19.62
N LEU A 7 12.27 8.53 18.27
CA LEU A 7 13.42 8.90 17.43
C LEU A 7 14.05 10.23 17.85
N ASP A 8 13.26 11.24 18.20
CA ASP A 8 13.78 12.54 18.66
C ASP A 8 14.67 12.40 19.90
N SER A 9 14.23 11.57 20.86
CA SER A 9 15.00 11.30 22.08
C SER A 9 16.23 10.44 21.77
N LEU A 10 16.13 9.50 20.84
CA LEU A 10 17.26 8.69 20.37
C LEU A 10 18.32 9.56 19.67
N ILE A 11 17.90 10.57 18.91
CA ILE A 11 18.79 11.52 18.25
C ILE A 11 19.56 12.36 19.27
N VAL A 12 18.89 12.81 20.33
CA VAL A 12 19.56 13.51 21.45
C VAL A 12 20.64 12.63 22.06
N ALA A 13 20.32 11.36 22.37
CA ALA A 13 21.30 10.43 22.91
C ALA A 13 22.50 10.21 21.97
N LEU A 14 22.24 10.06 20.67
CA LEU A 14 23.27 9.92 19.65
C LEU A 14 24.21 11.14 19.58
N LYS A 15 23.66 12.37 19.64
CA LYS A 15 24.45 13.61 19.65
C LYS A 15 25.40 13.64 20.85
N ILE A 16 24.88 13.35 22.04
CA ILE A 16 25.65 13.32 23.30
C ILE A 16 26.77 12.27 23.22
N ALA A 17 26.45 11.06 22.77
CA ALA A 17 27.43 9.98 22.64
C ALA A 17 28.52 10.31 21.61
N ARG A 18 28.14 10.84 20.45
CA ARG A 18 29.08 11.24 19.39
C ARG A 18 30.04 12.34 19.85
N ILE A 19 29.54 13.35 20.57
CA ILE A 19 30.38 14.40 21.17
C ILE A 19 31.36 13.79 22.19
N SER A 20 30.88 12.88 23.04
CA SER A 20 31.72 12.24 24.06
C SER A 20 32.85 11.41 23.44
N ALA A 21 32.52 10.64 22.40
CA ALA A 21 33.49 9.84 21.65
C ALA A 21 34.53 10.71 20.93
N TRP A 22 34.10 11.85 20.39
CA TRP A 22 35.01 12.80 19.77
C TRP A 22 35.97 13.44 20.79
N MET A 23 35.44 13.93 21.91
CA MET A 23 36.26 14.48 23.00
C MET A 23 37.28 13.46 23.50
N LYS A 24 36.88 12.19 23.60
CA LYS A 24 37.79 11.08 23.90
C LYS A 24 38.89 10.92 22.86
N SER A 25 38.60 11.03 21.56
CA SER A 25 39.64 10.98 20.51
C SER A 25 40.59 12.18 20.56
N GLU A 26 40.13 13.33 21.06
CA GLU A 26 40.95 14.50 21.34
C GLU A 26 41.75 14.40 22.67
N GLY A 27 41.68 13.26 23.37
CA GLY A 27 42.45 12.98 24.59
C GLY A 27 41.77 13.39 25.90
N TRP A 28 40.53 13.88 25.84
CA TRP A 28 39.76 14.26 27.03
C TRP A 28 39.13 13.05 27.73
N ILE A 29 38.89 13.19 29.04
CA ILE A 29 38.22 12.17 29.86
C ILE A 29 36.90 12.74 30.37
N GLY A 30 35.81 12.03 30.12
CA GLY A 30 34.47 12.41 30.57
C GLY A 30 33.40 11.97 29.59
N HIS A 31 32.16 12.33 29.90
CA HIS A 31 31.01 12.13 29.03
C HIS A 31 30.19 13.42 29.01
N ALA A 32 29.66 13.80 27.85
CA ALA A 32 29.01 15.09 27.63
C ALA A 32 27.88 15.35 28.62
N SER A 33 27.11 14.32 28.99
CA SER A 33 25.99 14.44 29.93
C SER A 33 26.40 14.65 31.41
N TYR A 34 27.68 14.49 31.76
CA TYR A 34 28.17 14.70 33.13
C TYR A 34 28.54 16.16 33.41
N GLY A 35 28.33 17.05 32.44
CA GLY A 35 28.51 18.49 32.55
C GLY A 35 29.93 18.98 32.29
N TRP A 36 30.96 18.12 32.34
CA TRP A 36 32.36 18.50 32.11
C TRP A 36 33.23 17.36 31.55
N PHE A 37 34.13 17.69 30.64
CA PHE A 37 35.29 16.89 30.24
C PHE A 37 36.54 17.43 30.94
N ARG A 38 37.48 16.55 31.28
CA ARG A 38 38.69 16.92 32.04
C ARG A 38 39.96 16.31 31.45
N LEU A 39 41.05 17.07 31.52
CA LEU A 39 42.38 16.60 31.16
C LEU A 39 43.36 16.83 32.31
N ARG A 40 44.23 15.84 32.56
CA ARG A 40 45.26 15.94 33.61
C ARG A 40 46.56 16.44 32.99
N VAL A 41 47.03 17.59 33.43
CA VAL A 41 48.33 18.14 32.99
C VAL A 41 49.47 17.35 33.64
N ALA A 42 50.39 16.86 32.83
CA ALA A 42 51.55 16.10 33.29
C ALA A 42 52.39 16.93 34.28
N GLY A 43 52.67 16.36 35.46
CA GLY A 43 53.47 17.01 36.51
C GLY A 43 52.67 17.74 37.60
N THR A 44 51.33 17.76 37.54
CA THR A 44 50.46 18.33 38.59
C THR A 44 49.61 17.28 39.30
N THR A 45 49.17 17.59 40.53
CA THR A 45 48.33 16.71 41.36
C THR A 45 46.83 16.81 41.08
N GLY A 46 46.36 17.71 40.21
CA GLY A 46 44.93 17.94 39.91
C GLY A 46 44.59 18.01 38.40
N TYR A 47 43.29 18.02 38.08
CA TYR A 47 42.81 18.40 36.74
C TYR A 47 42.84 19.93 36.66
N GLN A 48 43.49 20.47 35.63
CA GLN A 48 43.57 21.93 35.47
C GLN A 48 42.76 22.44 34.28
N GLU A 49 42.43 21.59 33.32
CA GLU A 49 41.69 21.96 32.12
C GLU A 49 40.33 21.27 32.11
N GLU A 50 39.28 22.04 31.81
CA GLU A 50 37.91 21.57 31.73
C GLU A 50 37.26 22.08 30.43
N VAL A 51 36.38 21.26 29.85
CA VAL A 51 35.49 21.68 28.76
C VAL A 51 34.05 21.40 29.19
N THR A 52 33.15 22.37 29.05
CA THR A 52 31.74 22.16 29.42
C THR A 52 31.11 21.07 28.56
N GLY A 53 30.38 20.17 29.20
CA GLY A 53 29.51 19.19 28.55
C GLY A 53 28.22 19.83 28.02
N THR A 54 27.37 19.01 27.40
CA THR A 54 26.07 19.45 26.87
C THR A 54 25.02 19.51 27.97
N ASP A 55 23.89 20.14 27.70
CA ASP A 55 22.68 20.00 28.51
C ASP A 55 21.96 18.65 28.25
N SER A 56 20.80 18.46 28.89
CA SER A 56 19.98 17.24 28.75
C SER A 56 19.36 17.05 27.36
N ASN A 57 19.32 18.10 26.54
CA ASN A 57 18.84 18.04 25.16
C ASN A 57 19.99 17.81 24.17
N GLY A 58 21.23 17.63 24.67
CA GLY A 58 22.41 17.49 23.83
C GLY A 58 22.84 18.82 23.21
N GLU A 59 22.41 19.96 23.75
CA GLU A 59 22.70 21.30 23.25
C GLU A 59 23.76 22.01 24.12
N GLY A 60 24.37 23.08 23.56
CA GLY A 60 25.41 23.84 24.24
C GLY A 60 26.71 23.05 24.48
N GLY A 61 27.50 23.49 25.46
CA GLY A 61 28.80 22.88 25.78
C GLY A 61 29.98 23.46 24.98
N GLY A 62 31.16 22.85 25.13
CA GLY A 62 32.36 23.19 24.36
C GLY A 62 33.20 24.34 24.90
N LYS A 63 32.79 25.02 25.99
CA LYS A 63 33.59 26.10 26.58
C LYS A 63 34.77 25.52 27.33
N TYR A 64 35.99 25.84 26.88
CA TYR A 64 37.21 25.47 27.58
C TYR A 64 37.51 26.46 28.72
N SER A 65 38.00 25.93 29.83
CA SER A 65 38.57 26.71 30.92
C SER A 65 39.82 26.03 31.48
N ILE A 66 40.78 26.83 31.94
CA ILE A 66 41.94 26.35 32.69
C ILE A 66 42.01 27.05 34.05
N SER A 67 42.32 26.29 35.09
CA SER A 67 42.46 26.82 36.44
C SER A 67 43.65 27.79 36.52
N ASN A 68 43.39 29.04 36.93
CA ASN A 68 44.38 30.09 37.22
C ASN A 68 45.02 30.81 36.00
N VAL A 69 44.35 30.90 34.84
CA VAL A 69 44.77 31.73 33.70
C VAL A 69 43.58 32.56 33.19
N ASP A 70 43.81 33.83 32.83
CA ASP A 70 42.79 34.71 32.22
C ASP A 70 42.51 34.33 30.75
N GLU A 71 41.24 34.43 30.36
CA GLU A 71 40.55 33.72 29.27
C GLU A 71 40.89 34.16 27.82
N ASP A 72 41.75 35.14 27.60
CA ASP A 72 41.73 35.95 26.37
C ASP A 72 42.26 35.29 25.07
N HIS A 73 42.76 34.05 25.09
CA HIS A 73 43.24 33.35 23.87
C HIS A 73 42.99 31.83 23.87
N ILE A 74 41.85 31.42 24.43
CA ILE A 74 41.54 30.01 24.60
C ILE A 74 40.83 29.44 23.35
N HIS A 75 41.34 28.34 22.81
CA HIS A 75 40.63 27.53 21.81
C HIS A 75 39.46 26.79 22.49
N ASP A 76 38.23 27.20 22.21
CA ASP A 76 37.03 26.47 22.61
C ASP A 76 36.62 25.41 21.56
N TYR A 77 35.66 24.58 21.94
CA TYR A 77 35.15 23.45 21.17
C TYR A 77 33.69 23.68 20.74
N ILE A 78 33.19 24.92 20.84
CA ILE A 78 31.77 25.25 20.60
C ILE A 78 31.40 24.94 19.15
N ASP A 79 32.20 25.41 18.20
CA ASP A 79 31.94 25.19 16.76
C ASP A 79 31.99 23.69 16.42
N ALA A 80 32.95 22.94 16.97
CA ALA A 80 33.04 21.50 16.74
C ALA A 80 31.82 20.74 17.30
N PHE A 81 31.30 21.13 18.48
CA PHE A 81 30.07 20.56 19.02
C PHE A 81 28.87 20.88 18.12
N ASN A 82 28.79 22.11 17.60
CA ASN A 82 27.73 22.53 16.68
C ASN A 82 27.80 21.75 15.35
N ASP A 83 28.99 21.55 14.80
CA ASP A 83 29.22 20.80 13.57
C ASP A 83 28.83 19.33 13.73
N ILE A 84 29.19 18.70 14.85
CA ILE A 84 28.80 17.32 15.16
C ILE A 84 27.27 17.17 15.21
N ARG A 85 26.57 18.09 15.90
CA ARG A 85 25.11 18.07 16.00
C ARG A 85 24.45 18.27 14.64
N SER A 86 24.93 19.26 13.89
CA SER A 86 24.43 19.57 12.54
C SER A 86 24.59 18.38 11.60
N ALA A 87 25.73 17.69 11.64
CA ALA A 87 25.95 16.49 10.82
C ALA A 87 25.00 15.34 11.20
N VAL A 88 24.70 15.16 12.49
CA VAL A 88 23.69 14.15 12.92
C VAL A 88 22.30 14.53 12.40
N ASP A 89 21.90 15.79 12.54
CA ASP A 89 20.60 16.26 12.09
C ASP A 89 20.44 16.17 10.56
N GLU A 90 21.48 16.51 9.80
CA GLU A 90 21.50 16.40 8.35
C GLU A 90 21.29 14.95 7.89
N HIS A 91 22.02 13.99 8.47
CA HIS A 91 21.89 12.58 8.10
C HIS A 91 20.51 11.98 8.44
N LEU A 92 19.88 12.46 9.52
CA LEU A 92 18.61 11.91 10.01
C LEU A 92 17.39 12.69 9.53
N SER A 93 17.56 13.90 8.99
CA SER A 93 16.45 14.74 8.52
C SER A 93 15.50 14.02 7.56
N PRO A 94 15.97 13.30 6.52
CA PRO A 94 15.08 12.57 5.61
C PRO A 94 14.28 11.44 6.28
N TRP A 95 14.80 10.90 7.38
CA TRP A 95 14.26 9.74 8.08
C TRP A 95 13.29 10.10 9.20
N ARG A 96 13.01 11.39 9.43
CA ARG A 96 12.07 11.85 10.47
C ARG A 96 10.60 11.80 10.03
N THR A 97 10.35 11.77 8.73
CA THR A 97 9.00 11.85 8.15
C THR A 97 8.63 10.57 7.42
N LEU A 98 9.06 9.40 7.92
CA LEU A 98 8.64 8.14 7.32
C LEU A 98 7.12 7.95 7.48
N PRO A 99 6.42 7.38 6.48
CA PRO A 99 4.98 7.11 6.55
C PRO A 99 4.59 6.30 7.78
N ASP A 100 3.40 6.55 8.30
CA ASP A 100 2.89 5.89 9.50
C ASP A 100 2.07 4.65 9.17
N PRO A 101 2.51 3.44 9.57
CA PRO A 101 1.77 2.21 9.34
C PRO A 101 0.34 2.22 9.87
N GLU A 102 0.08 2.91 11.00
CA GLU A 102 -1.26 3.02 11.58
C GLU A 102 -2.14 3.97 10.77
N VAL A 103 -1.55 5.01 10.19
CA VAL A 103 -2.26 5.87 9.25
C VAL A 103 -2.54 5.13 7.94
N ILE A 104 -1.61 4.30 7.45
CA ILE A 104 -1.83 3.48 6.25
C ILE A 104 -2.95 2.46 6.47
N GLN A 105 -3.09 1.90 7.68
CA GLN A 105 -4.15 0.94 8.02
C GLN A 105 -5.56 1.45 7.70
N LYS A 106 -5.80 2.76 7.81
CA LYS A 106 -7.12 3.36 7.52
C LYS A 106 -7.53 3.25 6.05
N TRP A 107 -6.55 3.10 5.13
CA TRP A 107 -6.78 2.92 3.70
C TRP A 107 -6.98 1.46 3.31
N ILE A 108 -6.44 0.54 4.11
CA ILE A 108 -6.56 -0.91 3.91
C ILE A 108 -7.97 -1.40 4.26
N GLU A 109 -8.59 -0.83 5.29
CA GLU A 109 -9.90 -1.31 5.78
C GLU A 109 -11.03 -1.15 4.75
N PRO A 110 -11.19 0.00 4.05
CA PRO A 110 -12.16 0.10 2.96
C PRO A 110 -11.91 -0.93 1.85
N MET A 111 -10.66 -1.25 1.52
CA MET A 111 -10.36 -2.31 0.55
C MET A 111 -10.83 -3.69 1.02
N ARG A 112 -10.67 -4.01 2.32
CA ARG A 112 -11.20 -5.25 2.90
C ARG A 112 -12.72 -5.33 2.84
N LEU A 113 -13.41 -4.21 3.09
CA LEU A 113 -14.86 -4.12 2.96
C LEU A 113 -15.30 -4.33 1.50
N ALA A 114 -14.62 -3.70 0.54
CA ALA A 114 -14.88 -3.91 -0.89
C ALA A 114 -14.74 -5.39 -1.26
N ILE A 115 -13.64 -6.04 -0.86
CA ILE A 115 -13.39 -7.47 -1.08
C ILE A 115 -14.51 -8.34 -0.48
N SER A 116 -14.99 -7.98 0.72
CA SER A 116 -16.06 -8.73 1.38
C SER A 116 -17.38 -8.65 0.63
N GLU A 117 -17.73 -7.50 0.05
CA GLU A 117 -18.98 -7.31 -0.69
C GLU A 117 -19.03 -8.16 -1.97
N ILE A 118 -17.90 -8.32 -2.66
CA ILE A 118 -17.80 -9.08 -3.92
C ILE A 118 -17.05 -10.41 -3.77
N ALA A 119 -16.98 -10.94 -2.56
CA ALA A 119 -16.21 -12.14 -2.26
C ALA A 119 -16.69 -13.34 -3.08
N ILE A 120 -15.76 -14.04 -3.72
CA ILE A 120 -16.08 -15.28 -4.46
C ILE A 120 -16.40 -16.42 -3.47
N SER A 121 -15.82 -16.38 -2.28
CA SER A 121 -16.04 -17.34 -1.21
C SER A 121 -16.48 -16.65 0.08
N ALA A 122 -17.49 -17.18 0.77
CA ALA A 122 -17.77 -16.84 2.15
C ALA A 122 -16.63 -17.35 3.04
N VAL A 123 -16.19 -16.57 4.02
CA VAL A 123 -15.15 -16.96 4.97
C VAL A 123 -15.73 -17.09 6.38
N ASP A 124 -15.27 -18.08 7.15
CA ASP A 124 -15.54 -18.17 8.57
C ASP A 124 -14.76 -17.10 9.35
N LYS A 125 -15.07 -17.02 10.65
CA LYS A 125 -14.42 -16.13 11.62
C LYS A 125 -12.89 -16.30 11.73
N ASP A 126 -12.34 -17.41 11.21
CA ASP A 126 -10.91 -17.73 11.24
C ASP A 126 -10.28 -17.58 9.83
N GLY A 127 -11.03 -17.06 8.84
CA GLY A 127 -10.58 -16.82 7.46
C GLY A 127 -10.67 -18.03 6.53
N GLY A 128 -11.27 -19.14 6.96
CA GLY A 128 -11.46 -20.36 6.18
C GLY A 128 -12.72 -20.32 5.29
N PRO A 129 -12.71 -20.82 4.05
CA PRO A 129 -13.88 -20.76 3.18
C PRO A 129 -15.04 -21.65 3.66
N THR A 130 -16.26 -21.11 3.61
CA THR A 130 -17.51 -21.76 4.08
C THR A 130 -18.60 -21.89 3.02
N GLY A 131 -18.44 -21.31 1.83
CA GLY A 131 -19.44 -21.32 0.74
C GLY A 131 -19.14 -20.25 -0.30
N GLY A 132 -20.07 -19.98 -1.23
CA GLY A 132 -19.99 -18.80 -2.10
C GLY A 132 -20.32 -17.52 -1.32
N GLY A 133 -19.66 -16.40 -1.62
CA GLY A 133 -20.02 -15.11 -1.03
C GLY A 133 -21.42 -14.65 -1.48
N GLU A 134 -22.00 -13.65 -0.82
CA GLU A 134 -23.39 -13.22 -1.07
C GLU A 134 -23.64 -12.85 -2.54
N VAL A 135 -22.69 -12.14 -3.17
CA VAL A 135 -22.75 -11.81 -4.62
C VAL A 135 -22.77 -13.06 -5.50
N VAL A 136 -21.94 -14.06 -5.19
CA VAL A 136 -21.86 -15.32 -5.94
C VAL A 136 -23.13 -16.13 -5.75
N GLY A 137 -23.65 -16.19 -4.52
CA GLY A 137 -24.93 -16.83 -4.24
C GLY A 137 -26.08 -16.21 -5.05
N ALA A 138 -26.11 -14.88 -5.19
CA ALA A 138 -27.10 -14.21 -6.03
C ALA A 138 -26.94 -14.55 -7.53
N ILE A 139 -25.71 -14.62 -8.03
CA ILE A 139 -25.43 -15.05 -9.42
C ILE A 139 -25.84 -16.52 -9.63
N GLU A 140 -25.50 -17.41 -8.71
CA GLU A 140 -25.87 -18.83 -8.78
C GLU A 140 -27.40 -19.04 -8.75
N LEU A 141 -28.12 -18.24 -7.96
CA LEU A 141 -29.58 -18.22 -7.95
C LEU A 141 -30.14 -17.73 -9.29
N ALA A 142 -29.56 -16.68 -9.89
CA ALA A 142 -29.96 -16.22 -11.22
C ALA A 142 -29.70 -17.29 -12.30
N MET A 143 -28.53 -17.94 -12.27
CA MET A 143 -28.22 -19.04 -13.19
C MET A 143 -29.17 -20.24 -13.01
N THR A 144 -29.54 -20.54 -11.76
CA THR A 144 -30.50 -21.60 -11.43
C THR A 144 -31.89 -21.28 -11.94
N ALA A 145 -32.35 -20.04 -11.76
CA ALA A 145 -33.62 -19.56 -12.29
C ALA A 145 -33.68 -19.63 -13.82
N ALA A 146 -32.57 -19.31 -14.52
CA ALA A 146 -32.48 -19.42 -15.98
C ALA A 146 -32.29 -20.85 -16.51
N LYS A 147 -32.08 -21.84 -15.63
CA LYS A 147 -31.61 -23.19 -16.02
C LYS A 147 -32.57 -23.87 -16.98
N GLU A 148 -33.86 -23.84 -16.67
CA GLU A 148 -34.91 -24.48 -17.48
C GLU A 148 -35.36 -23.63 -18.68
N TRP A 149 -34.85 -22.40 -18.81
CA TRP A 149 -35.22 -21.54 -19.94
C TRP A 149 -34.68 -22.09 -21.26
N ALA A 150 -35.52 -22.13 -22.29
CA ALA A 150 -35.19 -22.67 -23.60
C ALA A 150 -35.50 -21.68 -24.72
N GLY A 151 -34.79 -21.84 -25.86
CA GLY A 151 -34.81 -20.91 -26.99
C GLY A 151 -33.45 -20.23 -27.19
N HIS A 152 -33.22 -19.68 -28.39
CA HIS A 152 -31.95 -19.02 -28.75
C HIS A 152 -31.64 -17.84 -27.81
N THR A 153 -32.65 -17.05 -27.46
CA THR A 153 -32.55 -15.90 -26.56
C THR A 153 -32.19 -16.31 -25.13
N ALA A 154 -32.81 -17.37 -24.61
CA ALA A 154 -32.46 -17.91 -23.30
C ALA A 154 -31.02 -18.46 -23.25
N ALA A 155 -30.55 -19.07 -24.34
CA ALA A 155 -29.17 -19.52 -24.45
C ALA A 155 -28.18 -18.34 -24.48
N ALA A 156 -28.49 -17.29 -25.27
CA ALA A 156 -27.69 -16.07 -25.34
C ALA A 156 -27.64 -15.34 -23.99
N PHE A 157 -28.76 -15.23 -23.28
CA PHE A 157 -28.81 -14.63 -21.95
C PHE A 157 -27.93 -15.39 -20.93
N LYS A 158 -28.00 -16.72 -20.93
CA LYS A 158 -27.16 -17.55 -20.04
C LYS A 158 -25.67 -17.41 -20.35
N LEU A 159 -25.29 -17.52 -21.61
CA LEU A 159 -23.88 -17.56 -22.03
C LEU A 159 -23.24 -16.18 -22.08
N ASN A 160 -23.93 -15.19 -22.63
CA ASN A 160 -23.35 -13.89 -22.93
C ASN A 160 -23.59 -12.85 -21.84
N PHE A 161 -24.59 -13.05 -20.96
CA PHE A 161 -24.85 -12.15 -19.84
C PHE A 161 -24.49 -12.78 -18.50
N LEU A 162 -25.18 -13.85 -18.07
CA LEU A 162 -24.95 -14.40 -16.72
C LEU A 162 -23.54 -14.97 -16.51
N SER A 163 -23.01 -15.72 -17.47
CA SER A 163 -21.63 -16.24 -17.40
C SER A 163 -20.59 -15.13 -17.46
N GLN A 164 -20.85 -14.09 -18.27
CA GLN A 164 -19.97 -12.95 -18.43
C GLN A 164 -19.97 -12.06 -17.18
N LEU A 165 -21.13 -11.90 -16.54
CA LEU A 165 -21.30 -11.24 -15.24
C LEU A 165 -20.49 -11.95 -14.15
N SER A 166 -20.61 -13.27 -14.06
CA SER A 166 -19.79 -14.05 -13.11
C SER A 166 -18.29 -13.87 -13.35
N THR A 167 -17.87 -13.81 -14.62
CA THR A 167 -16.47 -13.60 -14.99
C THR A 167 -15.99 -12.19 -14.58
N ALA A 168 -16.77 -11.16 -14.91
CA ALA A 168 -16.47 -9.77 -14.58
C ALA A 168 -16.37 -9.54 -13.07
N VAL A 169 -17.32 -10.05 -12.27
CA VAL A 169 -17.27 -10.00 -10.80
C VAL A 169 -15.99 -10.67 -10.28
N GLY A 170 -15.61 -11.82 -10.84
CA GLY A 170 -14.37 -12.50 -10.47
C GLY A 170 -13.10 -11.70 -10.79
N GLY A 171 -13.07 -11.04 -11.95
CA GLY A 171 -11.97 -10.14 -12.33
C GLY A 171 -11.87 -8.91 -11.41
N GLN A 172 -13.00 -8.28 -11.09
CA GLN A 172 -13.05 -7.12 -10.20
C GLN A 172 -12.72 -7.47 -8.74
N TYR A 173 -13.10 -8.66 -8.27
CA TYR A 173 -12.64 -9.19 -6.98
C TYR A 173 -11.11 -9.32 -6.93
N ALA A 174 -10.50 -9.83 -8.00
CA ALA A 174 -9.04 -9.94 -8.10
C ALA A 174 -8.33 -8.58 -8.10
N LEU A 175 -8.93 -7.55 -8.72
CA LEU A 175 -8.45 -6.17 -8.67
C LEU A 175 -8.45 -5.61 -7.23
N CYS A 176 -9.55 -5.78 -6.50
CA CYS A 176 -9.64 -5.35 -5.12
C CYS A 176 -8.61 -6.05 -4.22
N LEU A 177 -8.37 -7.35 -4.42
CA LEU A 177 -7.31 -8.09 -3.73
C LEU A 177 -5.92 -7.51 -4.03
N CYS A 178 -5.63 -7.17 -5.30
CA CYS A 178 -4.36 -6.58 -5.68
C CYS A 178 -4.14 -5.21 -5.01
N LEU A 179 -5.13 -4.31 -5.11
CA LEU A 179 -5.06 -2.98 -4.51
C LEU A 179 -4.84 -3.04 -2.99
N GLY A 180 -5.62 -3.87 -2.28
CA GLY A 180 -5.47 -4.03 -0.83
C GLY A 180 -4.14 -4.68 -0.44
N GLY A 181 -3.68 -5.69 -1.21
CA GLY A 181 -2.39 -6.33 -0.99
C GLY A 181 -1.19 -5.39 -1.20
N HIS A 182 -1.29 -4.44 -2.13
CA HIS A 182 -0.27 -3.40 -2.31
C HIS A 182 -0.21 -2.41 -1.15
N LEU A 183 -1.36 -2.02 -0.58
CA LEU A 183 -1.38 -1.17 0.61
C LEU A 183 -0.77 -1.86 1.84
N GLU A 184 -1.05 -3.15 2.05
CA GLU A 184 -0.38 -3.93 3.11
C GLU A 184 1.11 -4.09 2.87
N ALA A 185 1.53 -4.30 1.61
CA ALA A 185 2.94 -4.37 1.25
C ALA A 185 3.66 -3.07 1.64
N GLN A 186 3.06 -1.92 1.31
CA GLN A 186 3.58 -0.61 1.70
C GLN A 186 3.58 -0.43 3.24
N LYS A 187 2.51 -0.82 3.94
CA LYS A 187 2.47 -0.80 5.40
C LYS A 187 3.61 -1.62 6.01
N GLY A 188 3.88 -2.80 5.46
CA GLY A 188 4.97 -3.67 5.87
C GLY A 188 6.34 -3.01 5.70
N ILE A 189 6.60 -2.40 4.54
CA ILE A 189 7.84 -1.63 4.28
C ILE A 189 8.04 -0.57 5.37
N TRP A 190 7.03 0.23 5.68
CA TRP A 190 7.19 1.35 6.61
C TRP A 190 7.24 0.94 8.07
N THR A 191 6.55 -0.13 8.46
CA THR A 191 6.66 -0.69 9.82
C THR A 191 8.10 -1.04 10.14
N GLU A 192 8.74 -1.71 9.20
CA GLU A 192 10.07 -2.25 9.40
C GLU A 192 11.18 -1.23 9.12
N ALA A 193 11.00 -0.35 8.13
CA ALA A 193 11.91 0.78 7.90
C ALA A 193 12.00 1.69 9.12
N ARG A 194 10.87 1.99 9.77
CA ARG A 194 10.84 2.76 11.02
C ARG A 194 11.64 2.08 12.12
N GLN A 195 11.44 0.77 12.34
CA GLN A 195 12.22 0.03 13.33
C GLN A 195 13.71 0.03 13.00
N ALA A 196 14.08 -0.18 11.73
CA ALA A 196 15.47 -0.18 11.30
C ALA A 196 16.17 1.17 11.55
N VAL A 197 15.49 2.30 11.32
CA VAL A 197 16.03 3.63 11.65
C VAL A 197 16.32 3.75 13.15
N ALA A 198 15.38 3.36 14.02
CA ALA A 198 15.57 3.41 15.46
C ALA A 198 16.75 2.53 15.90
N ASP A 199 16.86 1.33 15.34
CA ASP A 199 17.95 0.41 15.64
C ASP A 199 19.31 0.94 15.18
N ILE A 200 19.41 1.55 13.98
CA ILE A 200 20.65 2.19 13.51
C ILE A 200 21.09 3.28 14.48
N VAL A 201 20.17 4.14 14.94
CA VAL A 201 20.50 5.23 15.88
C VAL A 201 20.97 4.66 17.23
N VAL A 202 20.29 3.65 17.77
CA VAL A 202 20.65 3.03 19.06
C VAL A 202 22.00 2.34 19.00
N GLU A 203 22.24 1.52 17.99
CA GLU A 203 23.48 0.76 17.88
C GLU A 203 24.67 1.68 17.56
N THR A 204 24.46 2.74 16.77
CA THR A 204 25.48 3.78 16.56
C THR A 204 25.79 4.54 17.85
N THR A 205 24.78 4.82 18.67
CA THR A 205 24.95 5.45 20.00
C THR A 205 25.83 4.57 20.90
N LYS A 206 25.48 3.27 21.02
CA LYS A 206 26.27 2.30 21.81
C LYS A 206 27.72 2.21 21.36
N ALA A 207 27.94 2.31 20.05
CA ALA A 207 29.29 2.29 19.51
C ALA A 207 30.12 3.51 19.89
N TYR A 208 29.53 4.71 19.84
CA TYR A 208 30.20 5.91 20.34
C TYR A 208 30.45 5.84 21.85
N ASP A 209 29.52 5.30 22.62
CA ASP A 209 29.74 5.06 24.06
C ASP A 209 30.93 4.12 24.29
N ALA A 210 31.08 3.06 23.49
CA ALA A 210 32.22 2.16 23.63
C ALA A 210 33.56 2.82 23.29
N VAL A 211 33.60 3.71 22.28
CA VAL A 211 34.77 4.57 22.04
C VAL A 211 35.07 5.40 23.29
N THR A 212 34.04 6.02 23.87
CA THR A 212 34.19 6.91 25.04
C THR A 212 34.76 6.18 26.26
N TYR A 213 34.26 4.98 26.54
CA TYR A 213 34.60 4.22 27.75
C TYR A 213 35.75 3.21 27.57
N ASP A 214 36.41 3.19 26.40
CA ASP A 214 37.39 2.16 26.02
C ASP A 214 36.88 0.73 26.27
N SER A 215 35.56 0.54 26.13
CA SER A 215 34.93 -0.76 26.38
C SER A 215 34.96 -1.59 25.10
N GLY A 216 35.26 -2.88 25.25
CA GLY A 216 35.17 -3.80 24.11
C GLY A 216 33.73 -3.86 23.59
N LEU A 217 33.52 -3.54 22.32
CA LEU A 217 32.22 -3.67 21.67
C LEU A 217 32.18 -4.90 20.77
N SER A 218 31.12 -5.70 20.90
CA SER A 218 30.69 -6.62 19.85
C SER A 218 29.78 -5.85 18.92
N TRP A 219 30.32 -5.33 17.81
CA TRP A 219 29.49 -4.72 16.77
C TRP A 219 28.65 -5.81 16.09
N GLY A 220 27.35 -5.81 16.37
CA GLY A 220 26.38 -6.70 15.77
C GLY A 220 25.36 -5.94 14.94
N LEU A 221 25.80 -5.10 14.00
CA LEU A 221 24.86 -4.42 13.10
C LEU A 221 24.43 -5.38 11.99
N VAL A 222 23.32 -6.06 12.24
CA VAL A 222 22.64 -6.92 11.28
C VAL A 222 21.76 -6.04 10.42
N PHE A 223 21.97 -6.03 9.10
CA PHE A 223 20.91 -5.60 8.20
C PHE A 223 20.84 -6.46 6.95
N LYS A 224 19.69 -7.10 6.75
CA LYS A 224 19.16 -7.44 5.44
C LYS A 224 17.66 -7.20 5.49
N VAL A 225 17.20 -6.20 4.73
CA VAL A 225 15.78 -5.87 4.57
C VAL A 225 15.34 -6.44 3.22
N LEU A 226 14.98 -7.72 3.18
CA LEU A 226 14.29 -8.29 2.01
C LEU A 226 13.10 -9.11 2.52
N GLY A 227 11.89 -8.69 2.17
CA GLY A 227 10.64 -9.39 2.48
C GLY A 227 9.65 -8.68 3.41
N TYR A 228 9.84 -7.40 3.76
CA TYR A 228 8.86 -6.65 4.57
C TYR A 228 7.52 -6.51 3.86
N ALA A 229 7.59 -6.21 2.56
CA ALA A 229 6.43 -6.17 1.67
C ALA A 229 5.76 -7.56 1.54
N ALA A 230 6.54 -8.65 1.61
CA ALA A 230 6.04 -10.02 1.45
C ALA A 230 5.15 -10.47 2.60
N ALA A 231 5.48 -10.12 3.85
CA ALA A 231 4.67 -10.48 5.01
C ALA A 231 3.30 -9.79 4.99
N GLY A 232 3.25 -8.50 4.62
CA GLY A 232 2.00 -7.75 4.46
C GLY A 232 1.17 -8.21 3.25
N ALA A 233 1.80 -8.32 2.06
CA ALA A 233 1.15 -8.80 0.85
C ALA A 233 0.56 -10.22 1.01
N ALA A 234 1.22 -11.09 1.78
CA ALA A 234 0.75 -12.45 2.04
C ALA A 234 -0.61 -12.50 2.73
N ILE A 235 -1.00 -11.48 3.51
CA ILE A 235 -2.32 -11.41 4.16
C ILE A 235 -3.44 -11.38 3.10
N PHE A 236 -3.23 -10.68 1.99
CA PHE A 236 -4.18 -10.64 0.87
C PHE A 236 -3.98 -11.80 -0.12
N ALA A 237 -2.76 -12.36 -0.20
CA ALA A 237 -2.51 -13.59 -0.95
C ALA A 237 -3.09 -14.85 -0.27
N THR A 238 -3.38 -14.79 1.04
CA THR A 238 -3.94 -15.89 1.84
C THR A 238 -5.39 -15.67 2.30
N GLY A 239 -6.02 -14.56 1.88
CA GLY A 239 -7.40 -14.20 2.23
C GLY A 239 -8.47 -15.07 1.57
N GLY A 240 -8.61 -16.30 2.04
CA GLY A 240 -9.84 -17.10 1.94
C GLY A 240 -10.11 -17.75 0.59
N ALA A 241 -9.62 -18.98 0.42
CA ALA A 241 -9.79 -19.83 -0.76
C ALA A 241 -9.03 -19.36 -2.01
N VAL A 242 -7.90 -20.01 -2.24
CA VAL A 242 -7.36 -20.22 -3.58
C VAL A 242 -8.35 -21.12 -4.35
N ILE A 243 -9.52 -20.59 -4.72
CA ILE A 243 -10.09 -20.95 -6.01
C ILE A 243 -9.32 -20.09 -6.99
N PRO A 244 -8.61 -20.70 -7.94
CA PRO A 244 -7.55 -20.03 -8.68
C PRO A 244 -8.05 -18.71 -9.28
N VAL A 245 -7.43 -17.60 -8.86
CA VAL A 245 -7.41 -16.29 -9.58
C VAL A 245 -6.67 -16.43 -10.93
N ALA A 246 -6.51 -17.65 -11.45
CA ALA A 246 -5.96 -17.93 -12.77
C ALA A 246 -6.85 -17.37 -13.90
N VAL A 247 -8.12 -17.05 -13.62
CA VAL A 247 -9.05 -16.49 -14.63
C VAL A 247 -8.65 -15.07 -15.04
N ALA A 248 -8.08 -14.27 -14.13
CA ALA A 248 -7.72 -12.87 -14.40
C ALA A 248 -6.23 -12.63 -14.64
N GLY A 249 -5.35 -13.57 -14.27
CA GLY A 249 -3.89 -13.43 -14.44
C GLY A 249 -3.26 -12.36 -13.53
N LEU A 250 -4.03 -11.72 -12.65
CA LEU A 250 -3.57 -10.72 -11.71
C LEU A 250 -2.89 -11.35 -10.50
N GLY A 251 -1.96 -10.62 -9.88
CA GLY A 251 -1.37 -11.03 -8.61
C GLY A 251 -0.48 -9.96 -8.00
N VAL A 252 -0.21 -10.10 -6.70
CA VAL A 252 0.74 -9.25 -5.98
C VAL A 252 2.12 -9.88 -6.04
N THR A 253 3.08 -9.18 -6.65
CA THR A 253 4.50 -9.56 -6.66
C THR A 253 5.29 -8.51 -5.91
N VAL A 254 6.06 -8.98 -4.93
CA VAL A 254 7.05 -8.21 -4.18
C VAL A 254 8.44 -8.77 -4.48
N ALA A 255 9.52 -8.13 -4.01
CA ALA A 255 10.86 -8.64 -4.26
C ALA A 255 11.00 -10.05 -3.65
N SER A 256 11.17 -11.07 -4.50
CA SER A 256 11.11 -12.49 -4.12
C SER A 256 12.38 -13.03 -3.44
N ASP A 257 13.42 -12.20 -3.27
CA ASP A 257 14.59 -12.51 -2.43
C ASP A 257 14.24 -12.49 -0.91
N ALA A 258 12.94 -12.66 -0.61
CA ALA A 258 12.26 -12.34 0.62
C ALA A 258 12.40 -13.43 1.69
N TYR A 259 12.63 -12.93 2.90
CA TYR A 259 12.65 -13.64 4.16
C TYR A 259 13.93 -14.41 4.48
N GLU A 260 15.08 -13.76 4.34
CA GLU A 260 16.24 -14.15 5.13
C GLU A 260 16.75 -12.92 5.87
N ALA A 261 16.40 -12.83 7.17
CA ALA A 261 17.06 -11.93 8.11
C ALA A 261 18.51 -12.41 8.31
N VAL A 262 19.36 -12.19 7.31
CA VAL A 262 20.76 -12.57 7.42
C VAL A 262 21.45 -11.58 8.35
N LYS A 263 21.69 -12.03 9.58
CA LYS A 263 22.63 -11.45 10.53
C LYS A 263 24.04 -11.48 9.94
N THR A 264 24.36 -10.52 9.07
CA THR A 264 25.75 -10.31 8.65
C THR A 264 26.39 -9.37 9.62
N GLU A 265 27.05 -9.93 10.64
CA GLU A 265 28.05 -9.19 11.41
C GLU A 265 29.12 -8.72 10.44
N THR A 266 29.24 -7.41 10.27
CA THR A 266 30.40 -6.83 9.58
C THR A 266 31.57 -6.85 10.56
N ALA A 267 32.71 -7.41 10.13
CA ALA A 267 33.90 -7.47 10.96
C ALA A 267 34.31 -6.05 11.39
N ALA A 268 34.52 -5.88 12.69
CA ALA A 268 34.81 -4.57 13.27
C ALA A 268 36.13 -4.00 12.70
N PRO A 269 36.13 -2.79 12.10
CA PRO A 269 37.34 -1.98 12.13
C PRO A 269 37.72 -1.70 13.60
N SER A 270 38.97 -1.30 13.87
CA SER A 270 39.30 -0.78 15.20
C SER A 270 38.26 0.27 15.62
N VAL A 271 37.64 0.09 16.80
CA VAL A 271 36.56 0.94 17.29
C VAL A 271 37.16 2.31 17.62
N SER A 272 37.02 3.26 16.69
CA SER A 272 37.49 4.63 16.80
C SER A 272 36.35 5.57 16.43
N TYR A 273 36.42 6.82 16.90
CA TYR A 273 35.45 7.86 16.54
C TYR A 273 35.23 7.94 15.03
N ASP A 274 36.31 8.03 14.24
CA ASP A 274 36.27 8.15 12.79
C ASP A 274 35.63 6.92 12.14
N SER A 275 35.96 5.71 12.60
CA SER A 275 35.37 4.47 12.09
C SER A 275 33.84 4.46 12.25
N VAL A 276 33.32 4.92 13.39
CA VAL A 276 31.86 4.96 13.65
C VAL A 276 31.21 6.07 12.81
N ARG A 277 31.84 7.24 12.75
CA ARG A 277 31.40 8.38 11.94
C ARG A 277 31.24 8.00 10.47
N ASP A 278 32.24 7.35 9.90
CA ASP A 278 32.28 7.06 8.46
C ASP A 278 31.35 5.90 8.08
N ALA A 279 31.03 5.00 9.03
CA ALA A 279 30.14 3.86 8.78
C ALA A 279 28.65 4.24 8.79
N MET A 280 28.23 5.15 9.67
CA MET A 280 26.81 5.47 9.89
C MET A 280 26.04 5.85 8.60
N PRO A 281 26.56 6.72 7.71
CA PRO A 281 25.86 7.05 6.45
C PRO A 281 25.67 5.84 5.53
N GLY A 282 26.60 4.88 5.57
CA GLY A 282 26.51 3.63 4.80
C GLY A 282 25.32 2.76 5.19
N TYR A 283 24.93 2.76 6.47
CA TYR A 283 23.76 2.01 6.95
C TYR A 283 22.45 2.58 6.41
N PHE A 284 22.27 3.90 6.44
CA PHE A 284 21.10 4.56 5.86
C PHE A 284 21.05 4.43 4.34
N THR A 285 22.21 4.50 3.67
CA THR A 285 22.30 4.26 2.22
C THR A 285 21.81 2.86 1.86
N LYS A 286 22.22 1.85 2.65
CA LYS A 286 21.79 0.46 2.44
C LYS A 286 20.29 0.28 2.70
N LEU A 287 19.79 0.79 3.83
CA LEU A 287 18.36 0.75 4.16
C LEU A 287 17.51 1.37 3.05
N ASN A 288 17.94 2.52 2.52
CA ASN A 288 17.24 3.17 1.41
C ASN A 288 17.27 2.32 0.13
N GLY A 289 18.40 1.70 -0.19
CA GLY A 289 18.52 0.80 -1.34
C GLY A 289 17.57 -0.40 -1.24
N ASP A 290 17.38 -0.93 -0.03
CA ASP A 290 16.44 -2.02 0.23
C ASP A 290 14.97 -1.55 0.06
N ILE A 291 14.61 -0.36 0.57
CA ILE A 291 13.28 0.25 0.35
C ILE A 291 13.01 0.45 -1.15
N VAL A 292 13.96 1.04 -1.89
CA VAL A 292 13.84 1.26 -3.35
C VAL A 292 13.60 -0.06 -4.09
N LYS A 293 14.23 -1.15 -3.66
CA LYS A 293 14.06 -2.46 -4.30
C LYS A 293 12.65 -3.02 -4.09
N GLU A 294 12.12 -2.93 -2.89
CA GLU A 294 10.75 -3.38 -2.58
C GLU A 294 9.71 -2.52 -3.32
N GLU A 295 9.86 -1.19 -3.28
CA GLU A 295 8.98 -0.28 -4.01
C GLU A 295 9.01 -0.52 -5.51
N ARG A 296 10.18 -0.82 -6.10
CA ARG A 296 10.28 -1.11 -7.54
C ARG A 296 9.58 -2.42 -7.91
N ALA A 297 9.62 -3.41 -7.02
CA ALA A 297 8.89 -4.65 -7.23
C ALA A 297 7.37 -4.40 -7.23
N ILE A 298 6.88 -3.61 -6.28
CA ILE A 298 5.48 -3.17 -6.21
C ILE A 298 5.10 -2.38 -7.47
N GLN A 299 5.89 -1.37 -7.85
CA GLN A 299 5.68 -0.54 -9.04
C GLN A 299 5.61 -1.37 -10.33
N THR A 300 6.55 -2.31 -10.50
CA THR A 300 6.59 -3.21 -11.66
C THR A 300 5.33 -4.09 -11.72
N ASN A 301 4.89 -4.60 -10.57
CA ASN A 301 3.73 -5.46 -10.49
C ASN A 301 2.41 -4.70 -10.70
N LEU A 302 2.27 -3.48 -10.18
CA LEU A 302 1.15 -2.58 -10.48
C LEU A 302 1.06 -2.32 -11.99
N ASN A 303 2.17 -1.92 -12.62
CA ASN A 303 2.20 -1.71 -14.08
C ASN A 303 1.86 -2.98 -14.87
N HIS A 304 2.32 -4.15 -14.40
CA HIS A 304 1.96 -5.43 -15.02
C HIS A 304 0.45 -5.71 -14.92
N ASN A 305 -0.12 -5.56 -13.73
CA ASN A 305 -1.55 -5.75 -13.49
C ASN A 305 -2.39 -4.76 -14.29
N LEU A 306 -1.99 -3.48 -14.35
CA LEU A 306 -2.63 -2.48 -15.19
C LEU A 306 -2.65 -2.91 -16.66
N ASN A 307 -1.52 -3.36 -17.20
CA ASN A 307 -1.45 -3.86 -18.58
C ASN A 307 -2.36 -5.08 -18.81
N ILE A 308 -2.50 -5.98 -17.84
CA ILE A 308 -3.43 -7.13 -17.95
C ILE A 308 -4.87 -6.63 -18.06
N VAL A 309 -5.25 -5.67 -17.21
CA VAL A 309 -6.58 -5.07 -17.22
C VAL A 309 -6.85 -4.39 -18.56
N LEU A 310 -5.90 -3.55 -19.01
CA LEU A 310 -5.97 -2.81 -20.26
C LEU A 310 -5.98 -3.69 -21.53
N ASN A 311 -5.55 -4.95 -21.46
CA ASN A 311 -5.53 -5.84 -22.63
C ASN A 311 -6.60 -6.94 -22.58
N ASN A 312 -7.26 -7.13 -21.44
CA ASN A 312 -8.25 -8.20 -21.25
C ASN A 312 -9.57 -7.64 -20.73
N LYS A 313 -10.10 -6.60 -21.38
CA LYS A 313 -11.32 -5.89 -20.97
C LYS A 313 -12.49 -6.83 -20.64
N SER A 314 -12.72 -7.86 -21.46
CA SER A 314 -13.78 -8.85 -21.25
C SER A 314 -13.63 -9.70 -19.99
N THR A 315 -12.51 -9.65 -19.27
CA THR A 315 -12.38 -10.32 -17.98
C THR A 315 -12.93 -9.47 -16.83
N PHE A 316 -13.07 -8.17 -17.04
CA PHE A 316 -13.39 -7.20 -16.01
C PHE A 316 -14.69 -6.42 -16.27
N ASP A 317 -15.21 -6.49 -17.50
CA ASP A 317 -16.35 -5.70 -17.99
C ASP A 317 -17.28 -6.59 -18.86
N LEU A 318 -18.59 -6.33 -18.86
CA LEU A 318 -19.53 -6.96 -19.80
C LEU A 318 -19.41 -6.39 -21.22
N SER A 319 -18.78 -5.22 -21.38
CA SER A 319 -18.65 -4.51 -22.66
C SER A 319 -20.01 -4.26 -23.32
N ARG A 320 -20.94 -3.66 -22.55
CA ARG A 320 -22.35 -3.44 -22.90
C ARG A 320 -23.09 -4.74 -23.23
N PRO A 321 -23.94 -5.26 -22.33
CA PRO A 321 -24.80 -6.39 -22.62
C PRO A 321 -25.73 -6.11 -23.81
N ALA A 322 -25.80 -7.04 -24.77
CA ALA A 322 -26.75 -6.96 -25.90
C ALA A 322 -28.21 -6.84 -25.46
N LEU A 323 -28.52 -7.25 -24.22
CA LEU A 323 -29.82 -7.08 -23.60
C LEU A 323 -30.21 -5.60 -23.46
N LEU A 324 -29.25 -4.67 -23.36
CA LEU A 324 -29.51 -3.23 -23.28
C LEU A 324 -29.90 -2.60 -24.63
N ASP A 325 -29.77 -3.34 -25.73
CA ASP A 325 -30.17 -2.90 -27.07
C ASP A 325 -31.57 -3.39 -27.46
N VAL A 326 -32.24 -4.15 -26.58
CA VAL A 326 -33.63 -4.60 -26.76
C VAL A 326 -34.58 -3.43 -26.52
N ASP A 327 -35.31 -3.01 -27.56
CA ASP A 327 -36.34 -1.98 -27.47
C ASP A 327 -37.74 -2.44 -27.90
N ASP A 328 -37.84 -3.65 -28.46
CA ASP A 328 -39.08 -4.32 -28.87
C ASP A 328 -39.06 -5.80 -28.42
N ASP A 329 -40.23 -6.40 -28.17
CA ASP A 329 -40.33 -7.82 -27.79
C ASP A 329 -39.84 -8.77 -28.89
N SER A 330 -39.98 -8.35 -30.15
CA SER A 330 -39.49 -9.08 -31.32
C SER A 330 -37.97 -9.19 -31.37
N ASP A 331 -37.23 -8.32 -30.67
CA ASP A 331 -35.77 -8.43 -30.50
C ASP A 331 -35.37 -9.62 -29.61
N LEU A 332 -36.25 -10.05 -28.71
CA LEU A 332 -36.09 -11.28 -27.91
C LEU A 332 -36.58 -12.53 -28.63
N SER A 333 -37.06 -12.41 -29.87
CA SER A 333 -37.19 -13.43 -30.93
C SER A 333 -38.61 -13.77 -31.41
N SER A 334 -38.65 -14.19 -32.67
CA SER A 334 -39.77 -14.87 -33.34
C SER A 334 -39.93 -16.35 -32.98
N ASP A 335 -39.12 -16.91 -32.06
CA ASP A 335 -39.18 -18.30 -31.61
C ASP A 335 -39.63 -18.37 -30.14
N ASN A 336 -40.50 -19.32 -29.80
CA ASN A 336 -41.06 -19.47 -28.44
C ASN A 336 -39.96 -19.58 -27.37
N ILE A 337 -39.74 -18.51 -26.59
CA ILE A 337 -38.99 -18.58 -25.33
C ILE A 337 -39.85 -19.38 -24.36
N PHE A 338 -39.31 -20.47 -23.81
CA PHE A 338 -39.91 -21.13 -22.66
C PHE A 338 -39.25 -20.60 -21.40
N TYR A 339 -40.04 -19.94 -20.54
CA TYR A 339 -39.62 -19.44 -19.24
C TYR A 339 -40.72 -19.69 -18.21
N ARG A 340 -40.39 -19.59 -16.91
CA ARG A 340 -41.38 -19.56 -15.85
C ARG A 340 -41.49 -18.14 -15.30
N ASP A 341 -42.70 -17.60 -15.28
CA ASP A 341 -42.98 -16.25 -14.80
C ASP A 341 -42.39 -15.93 -13.43
N GLN A 342 -42.40 -16.90 -12.50
CA GLN A 342 -41.85 -16.68 -11.17
C GLN A 342 -40.33 -16.58 -11.19
N GLU A 343 -39.65 -17.38 -12.01
CA GLU A 343 -38.18 -17.34 -12.15
C GLU A 343 -37.71 -16.01 -12.75
N VAL A 344 -38.43 -15.49 -13.75
CA VAL A 344 -38.16 -14.16 -14.33
C VAL A 344 -38.34 -13.08 -13.27
N ARG A 345 -39.44 -13.12 -12.50
CA ARG A 345 -39.69 -12.17 -11.42
C ARG A 345 -38.60 -12.21 -10.35
N ASP A 346 -38.22 -13.39 -9.87
CA ASP A 346 -37.20 -13.53 -8.83
C ASP A 346 -35.84 -13.02 -9.35
N MET A 347 -35.50 -13.29 -10.61
CA MET A 347 -34.30 -12.79 -11.25
C MET A 347 -34.25 -11.26 -11.33
N CYS A 348 -35.33 -10.64 -11.82
CA CYS A 348 -35.35 -9.20 -12.10
C CYS A 348 -35.59 -8.36 -10.83
N SER A 349 -36.28 -8.90 -9.83
CA SER A 349 -36.63 -8.16 -8.60
C SER A 349 -35.74 -8.46 -7.40
N THR A 350 -35.02 -9.59 -7.41
CA THR A 350 -34.22 -10.04 -6.26
C THR A 350 -32.77 -10.31 -6.64
N TYR A 351 -32.50 -11.23 -7.56
CA TYR A 351 -31.14 -11.74 -7.77
C TYR A 351 -30.20 -10.74 -8.46
N LEU A 352 -30.55 -10.24 -9.64
CA LEU A 352 -29.72 -9.24 -10.34
C LEU A 352 -29.64 -7.91 -9.59
N PRO A 353 -30.72 -7.39 -8.98
CA PRO A 353 -30.61 -6.22 -8.11
C PRO A 353 -29.70 -6.42 -6.88
N ALA A 354 -29.67 -7.62 -6.29
CA ALA A 354 -28.75 -7.92 -5.20
C ALA A 354 -27.28 -7.86 -5.68
N VAL A 355 -26.97 -8.46 -6.84
CA VAL A 355 -25.62 -8.38 -7.45
C VAL A 355 -25.21 -6.93 -7.67
N ALA A 356 -26.08 -6.12 -8.31
CA ALA A 356 -25.82 -4.69 -8.51
C ALA A 356 -25.59 -3.95 -7.18
N GLY A 357 -26.38 -4.27 -6.14
CA GLY A 357 -26.24 -3.68 -4.81
C GLY A 357 -24.87 -3.94 -4.18
N HIS A 358 -24.33 -5.17 -4.28
CA HIS A 358 -22.99 -5.49 -3.79
C HIS A 358 -21.90 -4.77 -4.58
N LEU A 359 -22.04 -4.67 -5.91
CA LEU A 359 -21.11 -3.95 -6.78
C LEU A 359 -21.03 -2.46 -6.44
N PHE A 360 -22.18 -1.79 -6.24
CA PHE A 360 -22.19 -0.37 -5.86
C PHE A 360 -21.55 -0.13 -4.49
N LYS A 361 -21.81 -1.00 -3.51
CA LYS A 361 -21.16 -0.90 -2.19
C LYS A 361 -19.65 -1.12 -2.29
N ALA A 362 -19.22 -2.10 -3.08
CA ALA A 362 -17.80 -2.34 -3.31
C ALA A 362 -17.14 -1.13 -3.98
N SER A 363 -17.75 -0.52 -5.00
CA SER A 363 -17.26 0.71 -5.62
C SER A 363 -17.15 1.87 -4.61
N GLN A 364 -18.16 2.01 -3.74
CA GLN A 364 -18.14 3.00 -2.66
C GLN A 364 -16.97 2.75 -1.69
N HIS A 365 -16.76 1.51 -1.26
CA HIS A 365 -15.66 1.16 -0.37
C HIS A 365 -14.28 1.34 -1.03
N VAL A 366 -14.14 1.02 -2.33
CA VAL A 366 -12.94 1.38 -3.09
C VAL A 366 -12.76 2.89 -3.08
N SER A 367 -13.80 3.68 -3.32
CA SER A 367 -13.73 5.14 -3.28
C SER A 367 -13.29 5.68 -1.90
N ASP A 368 -13.79 5.07 -0.83
CA ASP A 368 -13.45 5.42 0.55
C ASP A 368 -11.96 5.19 0.89
N SER A 369 -11.27 4.27 0.16
CA SER A 369 -9.82 4.05 0.31
C SER A 369 -8.94 5.21 -0.17
N TYR A 370 -9.53 6.28 -0.70
CA TYR A 370 -8.82 7.46 -1.24
C TYR A 370 -9.26 8.79 -0.61
N VAL A 371 -10.29 8.81 0.24
CA VAL A 371 -10.90 10.05 0.76
C VAL A 371 -9.90 10.87 1.59
N GLY A 372 -9.49 12.04 1.11
CA GLY A 372 -8.58 12.94 1.84
C GLY A 372 -7.13 12.95 1.35
N SER A 373 -6.86 12.44 0.16
CA SER A 373 -5.54 12.37 -0.50
C SER A 373 -4.57 11.43 0.21
N ILE A 374 -4.72 10.13 -0.05
CA ILE A 374 -3.78 9.06 0.37
C ILE A 374 -2.30 9.43 0.19
N PHE A 375 -1.95 10.20 -0.84
CA PHE A 375 -0.60 10.69 -1.11
C PHE A 375 0.06 11.44 0.04
N SER A 376 -0.69 12.20 0.85
CA SER A 376 -0.08 12.94 1.98
C SER A 376 0.43 12.00 3.07
N ASP A 377 -0.17 10.83 3.21
CA ASP A 377 0.19 9.86 4.25
C ASP A 377 1.37 8.97 3.84
N PHE A 378 1.65 8.89 2.54
CA PHE A 378 2.84 8.22 1.99
C PHE A 378 4.01 9.20 1.75
N ASN A 379 3.77 10.50 1.92
CA ASN A 379 4.77 11.53 1.73
C ASN A 379 5.92 11.38 2.73
N ARG A 380 7.15 11.50 2.23
CA ARG A 380 8.37 11.37 3.02
C ARG A 380 9.50 12.24 2.49
N GLY A 381 10.58 12.30 3.28
CA GLY A 381 11.75 13.12 3.00
C GLY A 381 12.35 12.83 1.62
N PRO A 382 12.86 13.87 0.93
CA PRO A 382 13.46 13.69 -0.39
C PRO A 382 14.63 12.70 -0.32
N GLY A 383 14.69 11.80 -1.30
CA GLY A 383 15.75 10.78 -1.38
C GLY A 383 15.47 9.48 -0.64
N ILE A 384 14.31 9.31 0.00
CA ILE A 384 13.87 8.04 0.59
C ILE A 384 12.93 7.29 -0.37
N GLY A 385 13.28 6.06 -0.72
CA GLY A 385 12.55 5.26 -1.70
C GLY A 385 12.77 5.74 -3.13
N ILE A 386 11.88 5.36 -4.05
CA ILE A 386 11.93 5.77 -5.46
C ILE A 386 11.76 7.28 -5.59
N ASP A 387 10.78 7.83 -4.86
CA ASP A 387 10.48 9.25 -4.74
C ASP A 387 9.72 9.50 -3.42
N SER A 388 9.13 10.70 -3.25
CA SER A 388 8.42 11.08 -2.02
C SER A 388 7.13 10.31 -1.75
N ASN A 389 6.53 9.65 -2.73
CA ASN A 389 5.29 8.87 -2.57
C ASN A 389 5.48 7.38 -2.94
N GLY A 390 6.51 7.04 -3.71
CA GLY A 390 6.80 5.68 -4.14
C GLY A 390 5.78 5.21 -5.18
N PRO A 391 5.34 3.94 -5.15
CA PRO A 391 4.47 3.36 -6.18
C PRO A 391 2.99 3.81 -6.14
N MET A 392 2.69 4.93 -5.46
CA MET A 392 1.31 5.35 -5.23
C MET A 392 0.63 5.92 -6.48
N GLU A 393 1.40 6.46 -7.43
CA GLU A 393 0.85 6.90 -8.72
C GLU A 393 0.34 5.71 -9.55
N GLU A 394 1.09 4.61 -9.60
CA GLU A 394 0.63 3.39 -10.28
C GLU A 394 -0.54 2.72 -9.56
N TRP A 395 -0.58 2.81 -8.23
CA TRP A 395 -1.72 2.32 -7.44
C TRP A 395 -2.99 3.11 -7.76
N ASP A 396 -2.89 4.44 -7.85
CA ASP A 396 -4.00 5.35 -8.19
C ASP A 396 -4.63 5.04 -9.55
N ASN A 397 -3.81 4.72 -10.56
CA ASN A 397 -4.28 4.33 -11.88
C ASN A 397 -5.19 3.08 -11.85
N ILE A 398 -4.80 2.05 -11.07
CA ILE A 398 -5.61 0.83 -10.93
C ILE A 398 -6.82 1.09 -10.04
N TRP A 399 -6.68 1.91 -9.00
CA TRP A 399 -7.77 2.30 -8.11
C TRP A 399 -8.92 2.96 -8.88
N LEU A 400 -8.62 3.95 -9.72
CA LEU A 400 -9.59 4.62 -10.59
C LEU A 400 -10.34 3.62 -11.46
N ILE A 401 -9.59 2.75 -12.16
CA ILE A 401 -10.19 1.76 -13.06
C ILE A 401 -11.07 0.77 -12.29
N THR A 402 -10.63 0.34 -11.10
CA THR A 402 -11.38 -0.63 -10.30
C THR A 402 -12.70 -0.06 -9.81
N ARG A 403 -12.70 1.20 -9.32
CA ARG A 403 -13.93 1.90 -8.91
C ARG A 403 -14.93 1.98 -10.05
N ASP A 404 -14.47 2.42 -11.23
CA ASP A 404 -15.34 2.66 -12.38
C ASP A 404 -15.88 1.33 -12.94
N LEU A 405 -15.07 0.29 -13.03
CA LEU A 405 -15.52 -1.04 -13.44
C LEU A 405 -16.61 -1.61 -12.51
N LEU A 406 -16.47 -1.43 -11.19
CA LEU A 406 -17.47 -1.88 -10.23
C LEU A 406 -18.80 -1.12 -10.37
N GLU A 407 -18.72 0.20 -10.55
CA GLU A 407 -19.91 1.04 -10.75
C GLU A 407 -20.60 0.70 -12.08
N ASP A 408 -19.86 0.67 -13.18
CA ASP A 408 -20.36 0.33 -14.52
C ASP A 408 -21.04 -1.05 -14.53
N LEU A 409 -20.39 -2.07 -13.96
CA LEU A 409 -20.97 -3.42 -13.91
C LEU A 409 -22.27 -3.44 -13.08
N GLY A 410 -22.33 -2.66 -12.01
CA GLY A 410 -23.53 -2.50 -11.19
C GLY A 410 -24.68 -1.86 -12.00
N GLU A 411 -24.38 -0.81 -12.76
CA GLU A 411 -25.35 -0.14 -13.63
C GLU A 411 -25.83 -1.06 -14.76
N GLU A 412 -24.93 -1.72 -15.46
CA GLU A 412 -25.23 -2.69 -16.53
C GLU A 412 -26.12 -3.82 -16.02
N THR A 413 -25.79 -4.37 -14.84
CA THR A 413 -26.57 -5.46 -14.22
C THR A 413 -27.99 -5.01 -13.88
N LYS A 414 -28.13 -3.82 -13.27
CA LYS A 414 -29.43 -3.24 -12.90
C LYS A 414 -30.27 -2.89 -14.13
N ALA A 415 -29.65 -2.27 -15.14
CA ALA A 415 -30.32 -1.90 -16.37
C ALA A 415 -30.76 -3.14 -17.15
N SER A 416 -29.93 -4.18 -17.20
CA SER A 416 -30.24 -5.47 -17.83
C SER A 416 -31.41 -6.17 -17.14
N ALA A 417 -31.47 -6.15 -15.80
CA ALA A 417 -32.61 -6.69 -15.05
C ALA A 417 -33.92 -5.95 -15.40
N THR A 418 -33.84 -4.62 -15.53
CA THR A 418 -35.00 -3.79 -15.91
C THR A 418 -35.46 -4.08 -17.34
N THR A 419 -34.52 -4.20 -18.29
CA THR A 419 -34.85 -4.56 -19.67
C THR A 419 -35.53 -5.93 -19.75
N LEU A 420 -34.99 -6.93 -19.03
CA LEU A 420 -35.57 -8.27 -19.02
C LEU A 420 -37.01 -8.29 -18.48
N ASP A 421 -37.29 -7.57 -17.39
CA ASP A 421 -38.62 -7.49 -16.79
C ASP A 421 -39.65 -6.85 -17.72
N LEU A 422 -39.27 -5.74 -18.36
CA LEU A 422 -40.13 -5.00 -19.29
C LEU A 422 -40.43 -5.82 -20.54
N ALA A 423 -39.40 -6.42 -21.14
CA ALA A 423 -39.57 -7.20 -22.36
C ALA A 423 -40.35 -8.50 -22.11
N MET A 424 -40.15 -9.20 -20.99
CA MET A 424 -40.95 -10.38 -20.63
C MET A 424 -42.39 -10.01 -20.26
N SER A 425 -42.62 -8.82 -19.71
CA SER A 425 -43.97 -8.31 -19.46
C SER A 425 -44.74 -8.02 -20.75
N ASP A 426 -44.05 -7.51 -21.77
CA ASP A 426 -44.62 -7.26 -23.09
C ASP A 426 -45.00 -8.57 -23.81
N ILE A 427 -44.06 -9.53 -23.90
CA ILE A 427 -44.28 -10.87 -24.48
C ILE A 427 -45.48 -11.58 -23.81
N GLY A 428 -45.51 -11.59 -22.47
CA GLY A 428 -46.47 -12.38 -21.71
C GLY A 428 -47.89 -11.81 -21.69
N LYS A 429 -48.07 -10.49 -21.92
CA LYS A 429 -49.36 -9.80 -21.74
C LYS A 429 -49.82 -9.00 -22.97
N GLN A 430 -48.98 -8.82 -23.99
CA GLN A 430 -49.22 -7.89 -25.11
C GLN A 430 -49.62 -6.49 -24.61
N ASP A 431 -48.92 -6.02 -23.56
CA ASP A 431 -49.26 -4.78 -22.85
C ASP A 431 -48.50 -3.61 -23.49
N THR A 432 -49.22 -2.77 -24.23
CA THR A 432 -48.65 -1.57 -24.87
C THR A 432 -47.93 -0.64 -23.88
N GLY A 433 -48.29 -0.66 -22.59
CA GLY A 433 -47.59 0.11 -21.56
C GLY A 433 -46.21 -0.45 -21.20
N ALA A 434 -46.02 -1.77 -21.33
CA ALA A 434 -44.72 -2.42 -21.14
C ALA A 434 -43.78 -2.09 -22.31
N LEU A 435 -44.29 -2.11 -23.55
CA LEU A 435 -43.54 -1.69 -24.74
C LEU A 435 -43.08 -0.22 -24.65
N ASP A 436 -43.99 0.71 -24.31
CA ASP A 436 -43.66 2.13 -24.14
C ASP A 436 -42.56 2.34 -23.07
N ALA A 437 -42.62 1.56 -21.98
CA ALA A 437 -41.63 1.60 -20.91
C ALA A 437 -40.29 0.99 -21.36
N LEU A 438 -40.31 -0.11 -22.12
CA LEU A 438 -39.14 -0.76 -22.69
C LEU A 438 -38.38 0.19 -23.63
N GLU A 439 -39.07 0.79 -24.60
CA GLU A 439 -38.46 1.76 -25.51
C GLU A 439 -37.84 2.95 -24.76
N LYS A 440 -38.54 3.45 -23.73
CA LYS A 440 -38.04 4.57 -22.91
C LYS A 440 -36.79 4.18 -22.12
N HIS A 441 -36.78 2.98 -21.55
CA HIS A 441 -35.64 2.44 -20.83
C HIS A 441 -34.44 2.19 -21.74
N ALA A 442 -34.65 1.62 -22.92
CA ALA A 442 -33.61 1.44 -23.94
C ALA A 442 -32.99 2.78 -24.36
N LYS A 443 -33.81 3.81 -24.59
CA LYS A 443 -33.34 5.19 -24.86
C LYS A 443 -32.52 5.77 -23.70
N ALA A 444 -32.94 5.56 -22.46
CA ALA A 444 -32.23 6.05 -21.27
C ALA A 444 -30.92 5.29 -21.00
N SER A 445 -30.86 4.01 -21.36
CA SER A 445 -29.72 3.12 -21.13
C SER A 445 -28.67 3.15 -22.25
N LYS A 446 -28.82 4.05 -23.25
CA LYS A 446 -27.92 4.11 -24.41
C LYS A 446 -26.46 4.36 -24.07
N GLU A 447 -26.17 5.03 -22.95
CA GLU A 447 -24.79 5.33 -22.56
C GLU A 447 -24.19 4.29 -21.58
N ILE A 448 -25.02 3.44 -20.98
CA ILE A 448 -24.57 2.40 -20.03
C ILE A 448 -23.70 1.36 -20.75
N GLY A 449 -22.53 1.05 -20.20
CA GLY A 449 -21.65 -0.02 -20.71
C GLY A 449 -20.87 0.32 -21.98
N LYS A 450 -20.98 1.55 -22.52
CA LYS A 450 -20.19 1.95 -23.71
C LYS A 450 -18.69 2.02 -23.47
N GLY A 451 -18.25 1.97 -22.22
CA GLY A 451 -16.83 2.07 -21.85
C GLY A 451 -16.24 3.46 -22.10
N ASP A 452 -17.08 4.48 -22.27
CA ASP A 452 -16.67 5.88 -22.47
C ASP A 452 -16.22 6.55 -21.15
N HIS A 453 -16.27 5.83 -20.02
CA HIS A 453 -15.71 6.26 -18.71
C HIS A 453 -14.18 6.16 -18.64
N PHE A 454 -13.59 5.52 -19.66
CA PHE A 454 -12.18 5.18 -19.76
C PHE A 454 -11.35 5.99 -20.80
N PRO A 455 -11.71 7.22 -21.20
CA PRO A 455 -11.13 7.86 -22.38
C PRO A 455 -9.65 8.24 -22.18
N LEU A 456 -9.17 8.30 -20.93
CA LEU A 456 -7.77 8.60 -20.59
C LEU A 456 -6.84 7.38 -20.67
N PHE A 457 -7.36 6.16 -20.60
CA PHE A 457 -6.54 4.92 -20.55
C PHE A 457 -6.80 3.98 -21.73
N TRP A 458 -7.96 4.09 -22.37
CA TRP A 458 -8.39 3.23 -23.46
C TRP A 458 -8.54 3.98 -24.79
N GLY A 459 -8.30 5.29 -24.78
CA GLY A 459 -8.31 6.17 -25.95
C GLY A 459 -6.91 6.36 -26.54
N ASP A 460 -6.70 5.80 -27.75
CA ASP A 460 -5.78 6.27 -28.80
C ASP A 460 -4.41 6.76 -28.30
N HIS A 461 -3.56 5.84 -27.82
CA HIS A 461 -2.11 6.01 -27.98
C HIS A 461 -1.80 6.04 -29.47
N ARG A 462 -1.97 7.23 -30.07
CA ARG A 462 -1.41 7.55 -31.37
C ARG A 462 0.10 7.46 -31.25
N ASP A 463 0.61 6.48 -31.96
CA ASP A 463 1.89 6.44 -32.66
C ASP A 463 3.13 6.91 -31.87
N PRO A 464 4.04 6.01 -31.47
CA PRO A 464 5.28 6.38 -30.80
C PRO A 464 6.29 7.14 -31.70
N ASP A 465 5.94 7.42 -32.96
CA ASP A 465 6.79 8.13 -33.93
C ASP A 465 6.23 9.50 -34.41
N ALA A 466 5.46 10.23 -33.59
CA ALA A 466 5.01 11.62 -33.89
C ALA A 466 5.80 12.72 -33.16
#